data_AF-A0A9X3I8R5-F1
#
_entry.id   AF-A0A9X3I8R5-F1
#
_cell.length_a   1.000
_cell.length_b   1.000
_cell.length_c   1.000
_cell.angle_alpha   90.00
_cell.angle_beta   90.00
_cell.angle_gamma   90.00
#
_symmetry.space_group_name_H-M   'P 1'
#
loop_
_entity.id
_entity.type
_entity.pdbx_description
1 polymer ?
#
loop_
_entity_poly.entity_id
_entity_poly.type
_entity_poly.pdbx_seq_one_letter_code
_entity_poly.pdbx_strand_id
1 'polypeptide(L)'
;MVIGCESGTLNDIQINEFCESSILISSNFEKNNIKQACYELRASNVYYDLSQKANNRVDLTEKHYDYILIKPKQSVVIITKEKLNIPHNCLARILTKGRLFSIGLSPVNTYADPGFIGRLGIIFFNMSNDYLKIKPDEAIAKIEFSVLSKPVTKAYHGQHGYETNIWPIPDQYNLTTEEIKSDPRILEDYKELSSIYGEKYTKVTTRLLSVEKRLLICIICYAIFILTTASILIYFDKKDILNSIFTFVLGLIASVFSTIIAMKMEKK
;
A
#
# COMPACT_ATOMS: atom_id res chain seq x y z
N MET A 1 -23.14 28.90 3.05
CA MET A 1 -22.41 29.95 3.79
C MET A 1 -21.45 30.67 2.85
N VAL A 2 -21.18 31.97 3.04
CA VAL A 2 -20.28 32.77 2.18
C VAL A 2 -19.36 33.61 3.07
N ILE A 3 -18.08 33.71 2.71
CA ILE A 3 -17.10 34.58 3.36
C ILE A 3 -17.23 36.01 2.83
N GLY A 4 -17.35 37.00 3.72
CA GLY A 4 -17.40 38.42 3.38
C GLY A 4 -16.02 39.08 3.37
N CYS A 5 -15.13 38.70 2.45
CA CYS A 5 -13.84 39.37 2.24
C CYS A 5 -13.48 39.46 0.75
N GLU A 6 -12.41 40.19 0.43
CA GLU A 6 -11.87 40.27 -0.93
C GLU A 6 -11.46 38.88 -1.44
N SER A 7 -11.60 38.65 -2.75
CA SER A 7 -11.18 37.40 -3.38
C SER A 7 -9.66 37.25 -3.36
N GLY A 8 -9.17 36.06 -3.04
CA GLY A 8 -7.75 35.81 -2.90
C GLY A 8 -7.46 34.66 -1.94
N THR A 9 -6.19 34.38 -1.70
CA THR A 9 -5.78 33.40 -0.68
C THR A 9 -5.79 34.02 0.69
N LEU A 10 -6.39 33.34 1.66
CA LEU A 10 -6.46 33.81 3.04
C LEU A 10 -5.08 33.73 3.71
N ASN A 11 -4.74 34.79 4.44
CA ASN A 11 -3.57 34.80 5.33
C ASN A 11 -3.90 34.18 6.70
N ASP A 12 -2.89 33.99 7.53
CA ASP A 12 -2.99 33.49 8.91
C ASP A 12 -4.02 34.23 9.78
N ILE A 13 -4.08 35.56 9.71
CA ILE A 13 -5.05 36.37 10.47
C ILE A 13 -6.49 36.01 10.06
N GLN A 14 -6.77 36.01 8.76
CA GLN A 14 -8.09 35.69 8.22
C GLN A 14 -8.48 34.24 8.50
N ILE A 15 -7.54 33.30 8.35
CA ILE A 15 -7.75 31.89 8.70
C ILE A 15 -8.14 31.76 10.17
N ASN A 16 -7.43 32.47 11.07
CA ASN A 16 -7.76 32.46 12.49
C ASN A 16 -9.18 32.97 12.75
N GLU A 17 -9.54 34.14 12.22
CA GLU A 17 -10.87 34.75 12.39
C GLU A 17 -12.01 33.82 11.94
N PHE A 18 -11.89 33.23 10.74
CA PHE A 18 -12.92 32.34 10.22
C PHE A 18 -12.95 30.98 10.93
N CYS A 19 -11.81 30.47 11.42
CA CYS A 19 -11.78 29.24 12.22
C CYS A 19 -12.37 29.42 13.62
N GLU A 20 -12.10 30.52 14.32
CA GLU A 20 -12.73 30.85 15.61
C GLU A 20 -14.27 30.94 15.48
N SER A 21 -14.75 31.39 14.32
CA SER A 21 -16.18 31.43 13.99
C SER A 21 -16.72 30.10 13.44
N SER A 22 -15.93 29.03 13.41
CA SER A 22 -16.29 27.71 12.84
C SER A 22 -16.70 27.74 11.35
N ILE A 23 -16.29 28.78 10.62
CA ILE A 23 -16.63 29.02 9.21
C ILE A 23 -15.78 28.18 8.26
N LEU A 24 -14.53 27.83 8.62
CA LEU A 24 -13.63 27.00 7.80
C LEU A 24 -13.42 25.59 8.38
N ILE A 25 -13.24 25.51 9.70
CA ILE A 25 -13.04 24.28 10.46
C ILE A 25 -14.06 24.27 11.59
N SER A 26 -14.97 23.29 11.57
CA SER A 26 -16.09 23.18 12.51
C SER A 26 -15.78 22.38 13.77
N SER A 27 -14.70 21.58 13.77
CA SER A 27 -14.31 20.78 14.93
C SER A 27 -12.81 20.47 14.92
N ASN A 28 -12.23 20.35 16.12
CA ASN A 28 -10.80 20.10 16.34
C ASN A 28 -9.87 21.16 15.73
N PHE A 29 -10.32 22.41 15.65
CA PHE A 29 -9.43 23.53 15.32
C PHE A 29 -8.38 23.71 16.44
N GLU A 30 -7.13 23.90 16.05
CA GLU A 30 -6.02 24.21 16.95
C GLU A 30 -5.26 25.42 16.42
N LYS A 31 -5.29 26.54 17.15
CA LYS A 31 -4.71 27.81 16.70
C LYS A 31 -3.21 27.68 16.38
N ASN A 32 -2.47 26.87 17.13
CA ASN A 32 -1.04 26.64 16.91
C ASN A 32 -0.72 25.98 15.55
N ASN A 33 -1.72 25.40 14.87
CA ASN A 33 -1.55 24.80 13.55
C ASN A 33 -1.69 25.81 12.41
N ILE A 34 -2.08 27.05 12.68
CA ILE A 34 -2.02 28.13 11.69
C ILE A 34 -0.55 28.41 11.36
N LYS A 35 -0.30 28.60 10.07
CA LYS A 35 0.96 29.03 9.47
C LYS A 35 0.63 30.18 8.50
N GLN A 36 1.67 30.74 7.89
CA GLN A 36 1.64 31.98 7.10
C GLN A 36 0.35 32.20 6.28
N ALA A 37 0.04 31.30 5.34
CA ALA A 37 -1.17 31.37 4.52
C ALA A 37 -1.90 30.02 4.44
N CYS A 38 -1.74 29.20 5.49
CA CYS A 38 -2.31 27.85 5.52
C CYS A 38 -2.54 27.38 6.95
N TYR A 39 -3.29 26.29 7.09
CA TYR A 39 -3.45 25.56 8.34
C TYR A 39 -2.86 24.14 8.20
N GLU A 40 -2.25 23.59 9.24
CA GLU A 40 -1.77 22.21 9.23
C GLU A 40 -2.82 21.21 9.74
N LEU A 41 -3.28 20.31 8.86
CA LEU A 41 -4.23 19.24 9.17
C LEU A 41 -3.52 18.07 9.85
N ARG A 42 -4.16 17.48 10.86
CA ARG A 42 -3.59 16.41 11.67
C ARG A 42 -4.18 15.05 11.32
N ALA A 43 -3.40 13.99 11.53
CA ALA A 43 -3.91 12.62 11.48
C ALA A 43 -4.90 12.36 12.63
N SER A 44 -6.03 11.73 12.31
CA SER A 44 -6.92 11.12 13.29
C SER A 44 -6.45 9.71 13.67
N ASN A 45 -7.22 9.02 14.51
CA ASN A 45 -7.00 7.60 14.84
C ASN A 45 -7.46 6.65 13.73
N VAL A 46 -8.04 7.15 12.64
CA VAL A 46 -8.67 6.32 11.61
C VAL A 46 -7.91 6.41 10.29
N TYR A 47 -7.62 5.26 9.71
CA TYR A 47 -7.10 5.14 8.36
C TYR A 47 -7.73 3.96 7.62
N TYR A 48 -7.61 3.94 6.30
CA TYR A 48 -8.02 2.83 5.45
C TYR A 48 -6.79 2.23 4.77
N ASP A 49 -6.66 0.91 4.83
CA ASP A 49 -5.64 0.17 4.10
C ASP A 49 -6.16 -0.19 2.70
N LEU A 50 -5.55 0.38 1.66
CA LEU A 50 -5.94 0.14 0.27
C LEU A 50 -5.21 -1.05 -0.38
N SER A 51 -4.33 -1.73 0.36
CA SER A 51 -3.59 -2.89 -0.18
C SER A 51 -4.43 -4.16 -0.30
N GLN A 52 -5.57 -4.23 0.39
CA GLN A 52 -6.45 -5.38 0.38
C GLN A 52 -7.75 -5.04 -0.33
N LYS A 53 -8.31 -6.00 -1.07
CA LYS A 53 -9.60 -5.85 -1.79
C LYS A 53 -10.77 -5.51 -0.87
N ALA A 54 -10.64 -5.78 0.44
CA ALA A 54 -11.57 -5.31 1.44
C ALA A 54 -11.07 -3.98 2.00
N ASN A 55 -11.90 -2.95 1.84
CA ASN A 55 -11.76 -1.61 2.40
C ASN A 55 -11.58 -1.63 3.93
N ASN A 56 -10.39 -1.95 4.39
CA ASN A 56 -10.12 -2.20 5.79
C ASN A 56 -9.96 -0.86 6.52
N ARG A 57 -11.08 -0.33 7.02
CA ARG A 57 -11.07 0.72 8.03
C ARG A 57 -10.36 0.19 9.27
N VAL A 58 -9.34 0.92 9.72
CA VAL A 58 -8.61 0.64 10.95
C VAL A 58 -8.73 1.84 11.86
N ASP A 59 -9.26 1.62 13.06
CA ASP A 59 -9.21 2.57 14.17
C ASP A 59 -8.13 2.13 15.15
N LEU A 60 -7.13 2.98 15.36
CA LEU A 60 -6.01 2.70 16.26
C LEU A 60 -6.48 2.47 17.71
N THR A 61 -7.57 3.14 18.12
CA THR A 61 -8.13 3.01 19.47
C THR A 61 -8.72 1.63 19.67
N GLU A 62 -9.51 1.15 18.71
CA GLU A 62 -10.14 -0.18 18.74
C GLU A 62 -9.11 -1.31 18.65
N LYS A 63 -7.99 -1.08 17.95
CA LYS A 63 -6.90 -2.05 17.78
C LYS A 63 -5.80 -1.96 18.84
N HIS A 64 -5.88 -0.99 19.75
CA HIS A 64 -4.82 -0.69 20.73
C HIS A 64 -3.43 -0.48 20.09
N TYR A 65 -3.39 0.30 19.01
CA TYR A 65 -2.16 0.69 18.32
C TYR A 65 -1.80 2.15 18.63
N ASP A 66 -0.50 2.44 18.73
CA ASP A 66 -0.01 3.79 19.01
C ASP A 66 0.17 4.66 17.76
N TYR A 67 0.22 4.05 16.57
CA TYR A 67 0.51 4.74 15.31
C TYR A 67 -0.04 4.00 14.09
N ILE A 68 -0.23 4.75 13.00
CA ILE A 68 -0.53 4.24 11.67
C ILE A 68 0.78 3.71 11.05
N LEU A 69 0.83 2.43 10.72
CA LEU A 69 1.93 1.81 9.99
C LEU A 69 1.69 1.92 8.48
N ILE A 70 2.66 2.47 7.75
CA ILE A 70 2.64 2.53 6.28
C ILE A 70 3.83 1.74 5.76
N LYS A 71 3.56 0.57 5.19
CA LYS A 71 4.57 -0.35 4.66
C LYS A 71 5.18 0.20 3.36
N PRO A 72 6.37 -0.28 2.96
CA PRO A 72 6.94 0.03 1.66
C PRO A 72 5.94 -0.24 0.53
N LYS A 73 5.83 0.70 -0.42
CA LYS A 73 4.95 0.60 -1.61
C LYS A 73 3.46 0.42 -1.29
N GLN A 74 3.03 0.82 -0.09
CA GLN A 74 1.64 0.75 0.33
C GLN A 74 0.93 2.09 0.08
N SER A 75 -0.33 2.00 -0.36
CA SER A 75 -1.29 3.12 -0.34
C SER A 75 -2.19 3.02 0.88
N VAL A 76 -2.37 4.12 1.59
CA VAL A 76 -3.31 4.25 2.72
C VAL A 76 -4.10 5.54 2.62
N VAL A 77 -5.29 5.58 3.20
CA VAL A 77 -6.06 6.82 3.37
C VAL A 77 -6.05 7.20 4.83
N ILE A 78 -5.44 8.32 5.19
CA ILE A 78 -5.46 8.82 6.57
C ILE A 78 -6.56 9.87 6.69
N ILE A 79 -7.47 9.68 7.65
CA ILE A 79 -8.54 10.65 7.90
C ILE A 79 -8.00 11.80 8.75
N THR A 80 -8.33 13.04 8.38
CA THR A 80 -7.98 14.23 9.15
C THR A 80 -8.69 14.27 10.49
N LYS A 81 -8.03 14.80 11.53
CA LYS A 81 -8.67 15.03 12.84
C LYS A 81 -9.70 16.16 12.75
N GLU A 82 -9.35 17.22 12.03
CA GLU A 82 -10.20 18.37 11.74
C GLU A 82 -11.41 18.01 10.89
N LYS A 83 -12.57 18.59 11.25
CA LYS A 83 -13.79 18.57 10.43
C LYS A 83 -13.93 19.90 9.71
N LEU A 84 -13.83 19.89 8.39
CA LEU A 84 -13.93 21.07 7.54
C LEU A 84 -15.41 21.49 7.38
N ASN A 85 -15.61 22.78 7.15
CA ASN A 85 -16.88 23.40 6.79
C ASN A 85 -16.54 24.46 5.75
N ILE A 86 -16.59 24.16 4.46
CA ILE A 86 -16.06 25.03 3.41
C ILE A 86 -17.18 25.91 2.84
N PRO A 87 -17.07 27.26 2.90
CA PRO A 87 -18.06 28.16 2.35
C PRO A 87 -18.24 28.02 0.82
N HIS A 88 -19.39 28.46 0.30
CA HIS A 88 -19.77 28.31 -1.11
C HIS A 88 -18.93 29.21 -2.03
N ASN A 89 -18.21 30.19 -1.49
CA ASN A 89 -17.24 31.01 -2.22
C ASN A 89 -15.81 30.72 -1.79
N CYS A 90 -15.50 29.54 -1.26
CA CYS A 90 -14.16 29.19 -0.82
C CYS A 90 -13.74 27.85 -1.40
N LEU A 91 -12.55 27.78 -1.98
CA LEU A 91 -11.89 26.54 -2.37
C LEU A 91 -10.78 26.24 -1.37
N ALA A 92 -10.71 25.01 -0.88
CA ALA A 92 -9.65 24.57 0.03
C ALA A 92 -8.68 23.63 -0.70
N ARG A 93 -7.41 24.01 -0.88
CA ARG A 93 -6.39 23.15 -1.51
C ARG A 93 -5.55 22.44 -0.46
N ILE A 94 -5.37 21.14 -0.62
CA ILE A 94 -4.61 20.31 0.30
C ILE A 94 -3.25 19.98 -0.32
N LEU A 95 -2.20 20.31 0.42
CA LEU A 95 -0.80 20.22 -0.02
C LEU A 95 0.00 19.32 0.93
N THR A 96 1.02 18.68 0.36
CA THR A 96 1.96 17.85 1.12
C THR A 96 2.82 18.69 2.06
N LYS A 97 3.18 18.14 3.22
CA LYS A 97 4.28 18.69 4.03
C LYS A 97 5.62 18.21 3.49
N GLY A 98 6.54 19.15 3.20
CA GLY A 98 7.87 18.82 2.65
C GLY A 98 8.66 17.78 3.46
N ARG A 99 8.50 17.76 4.80
CA ARG A 99 9.10 16.72 5.66
C ARG A 99 8.61 15.30 5.35
N LEU A 100 7.33 15.12 5.00
CA LEU A 100 6.80 13.80 4.62
C LEU A 100 7.28 13.39 3.24
N PHE A 101 7.35 14.34 2.30
CA PHE A 101 7.92 14.09 0.98
C PHE A 101 9.39 13.64 1.07
N SER A 102 10.17 14.22 1.99
CA SER A 102 11.58 13.87 2.19
C SER A 102 11.85 12.43 2.67
N ILE A 103 10.84 11.76 3.23
CA ILE A 103 10.90 10.34 3.63
C ILE A 103 10.20 9.42 2.64
N GLY A 104 9.85 9.92 1.44
CA GLY A 104 9.17 9.15 0.41
C GLY A 104 7.67 8.96 0.65
N LEU A 105 7.06 9.68 1.58
CA LEU A 105 5.61 9.65 1.79
C LEU A 105 4.94 10.77 0.98
N SER A 106 4.31 10.38 -0.13
CA SER A 106 3.66 11.32 -1.05
C SER A 106 2.14 11.22 -0.92
N PRO A 107 1.43 12.31 -0.57
CA PRO A 107 -0.02 12.34 -0.69
C PRO A 107 -0.44 12.61 -2.14
N VAL A 108 -1.67 12.23 -2.45
CA VAL A 108 -2.38 12.70 -3.64
C VAL A 108 -2.87 14.12 -3.35
N ASN A 109 -2.39 15.10 -4.14
CA ASN A 109 -2.90 16.47 -4.06
C ASN A 109 -4.40 16.45 -4.32
N THR A 110 -5.17 17.04 -3.41
CA THR A 110 -6.63 17.09 -3.48
C THR A 110 -7.12 18.46 -3.03
N TYR A 111 -8.41 18.71 -3.19
CA TYR A 111 -9.05 19.93 -2.73
C TYR A 111 -10.43 19.59 -2.17
N ALA A 112 -10.91 20.43 -1.25
CA ALA A 112 -12.28 20.42 -0.79
C ALA A 112 -13.06 21.49 -1.56
N ASP A 113 -14.10 21.06 -2.27
CA ASP A 113 -14.98 21.91 -3.06
C ASP A 113 -15.75 22.92 -2.18
N PRO A 114 -16.15 24.07 -2.75
CA PRO A 114 -17.07 24.98 -2.07
C PRO A 114 -18.36 24.28 -1.64
N GLY A 115 -18.67 24.36 -0.34
CA GLY A 115 -19.79 23.64 0.30
C GLY A 115 -19.41 22.30 0.95
N PHE A 116 -18.16 21.84 0.85
CA PHE A 116 -17.73 20.61 1.50
C PHE A 116 -17.82 20.71 3.03
N ILE A 117 -18.45 19.73 3.69
CA ILE A 117 -18.52 19.63 5.15
C ILE A 117 -18.15 18.21 5.54
N GLY A 118 -17.10 18.03 6.36
CA GLY A 118 -16.70 16.69 6.81
C GLY A 118 -15.21 16.56 7.11
N ARG A 119 -14.79 15.34 7.46
CA ARG A 119 -13.37 15.01 7.57
C ARG A 119 -12.83 14.59 6.20
N LEU A 120 -11.60 15.00 5.90
CA LEU A 120 -10.97 14.66 4.63
C LEU A 120 -10.19 13.35 4.79
N GLY A 121 -10.33 12.44 3.82
CA GLY A 121 -9.38 11.34 3.67
C GLY A 121 -8.27 11.75 2.71
N ILE A 122 -7.02 11.69 3.18
CA ILE A 122 -5.84 12.00 2.38
C ILE A 122 -5.18 10.68 2.01
N ILE A 123 -5.14 10.39 0.70
CA ILE A 123 -4.46 9.21 0.18
C ILE A 123 -2.95 9.48 0.22
N PHE A 124 -2.20 8.61 0.86
CA PHE A 124 -0.74 8.59 0.88
C PHE A 124 -0.22 7.33 0.22
N PHE A 125 0.88 7.47 -0.52
CA PHE A 125 1.66 6.36 -1.04
C PHE A 125 3.08 6.42 -0.47
N ASN A 126 3.53 5.32 0.11
CA ASN A 126 4.90 5.18 0.58
C ASN A 126 5.81 4.71 -0.56
N MET A 127 6.50 5.66 -1.19
CA MET A 127 7.47 5.41 -2.27
C MET A 127 8.81 4.88 -1.76
N SER A 128 9.08 4.92 -0.46
CA SER A 128 10.34 4.44 0.12
C SER A 128 10.39 2.91 0.21
N ASN A 129 11.52 2.39 0.71
CA ASN A 129 11.66 0.99 1.11
C ASN A 129 11.57 0.82 2.63
N ASP A 130 11.21 1.89 3.35
CA ASP A 130 11.17 1.93 4.81
C ASP A 130 9.73 1.77 5.32
N TYR A 131 9.62 1.24 6.54
CA TYR A 131 8.36 1.24 7.28
C TYR A 131 8.18 2.60 7.95
N LEU A 132 7.11 3.30 7.58
CA LEU A 132 6.83 4.63 8.10
C LEU A 132 5.76 4.54 9.20
N LYS A 133 5.88 5.43 10.19
CA LYS A 133 4.90 5.59 11.25
C LYS A 133 4.36 7.02 11.25
N ILE A 134 3.05 7.16 11.39
CA ILE A 134 2.38 8.44 11.63
C ILE A 134 1.57 8.29 12.91
N LYS A 135 1.84 9.14 13.90
CA LYS A 135 1.05 9.15 15.14
C LYS A 135 -0.21 9.99 14.95
N PRO A 136 -1.29 9.68 15.68
CA PRO A 136 -2.40 10.62 15.84
C PRO A 136 -1.89 12.00 16.26
N ASP A 137 -2.62 13.04 15.88
CA ASP A 137 -2.29 14.44 16.14
C ASP A 137 -1.06 15.00 15.41
N GLU A 138 -0.25 14.18 14.73
CA GLU A 138 0.80 14.69 13.87
C GLU A 138 0.21 15.39 12.65
N ALA A 139 0.75 16.57 12.35
CA ALA A 139 0.37 17.31 11.15
C ALA A 139 0.86 16.59 9.89
N ILE A 140 -0.07 16.21 9.02
CA ILE A 140 0.13 15.39 7.82
C ILE A 140 -0.03 16.15 6.50
N ALA A 141 -0.73 17.28 6.52
CA ALA A 141 -0.95 18.08 5.31
C ALA A 141 -1.11 19.56 5.66
N LYS A 142 -1.01 20.42 4.65
CA LYS A 142 -1.37 21.84 4.73
C LYS A 142 -2.64 22.08 3.95
N ILE A 143 -3.51 22.95 4.44
CA ILE A 143 -4.70 23.42 3.74
C ILE A 143 -4.61 24.93 3.52
N GLU A 144 -4.75 25.34 2.26
CA GLU A 144 -4.83 26.74 1.84
C GLU A 144 -6.26 27.06 1.41
N PHE A 145 -6.75 28.25 1.74
CA PHE A 145 -8.10 28.66 1.43
C PHE A 145 -8.08 29.82 0.44
N SER A 146 -8.76 29.66 -0.69
CA SER A 146 -8.91 30.72 -1.69
C SER A 146 -10.37 31.12 -1.84
N VAL A 147 -10.63 32.40 -1.62
CA VAL A 147 -11.95 33.02 -1.78
C VAL A 147 -12.19 33.32 -3.26
N LEU A 148 -13.30 32.80 -3.77
CA LEU A 148 -13.78 33.00 -5.13
C LEU A 148 -14.39 34.40 -5.26
N SER A 149 -14.30 34.99 -6.46
CA SER A 149 -14.89 36.29 -6.76
C SER A 149 -16.42 36.31 -6.60
N LYS A 150 -17.07 35.15 -6.75
CA LYS A 150 -18.50 34.92 -6.50
C LYS A 150 -18.71 33.51 -5.93
N PRO A 151 -19.76 33.28 -5.11
CA PRO A 151 -20.11 31.94 -4.67
C PRO A 151 -20.46 31.04 -5.85
N VAL A 152 -20.21 29.74 -5.71
CA VAL A 152 -20.65 28.74 -6.70
C VAL A 152 -22.17 28.67 -6.75
N THR A 153 -22.72 28.46 -7.95
CA THR A 153 -24.17 28.27 -8.15
C THR A 153 -24.64 26.91 -7.63
N LYS A 154 -23.77 25.89 -7.69
CA LYS A 154 -24.02 24.54 -7.20
C LYS A 154 -22.92 24.14 -6.22
N ALA A 155 -23.23 24.22 -4.93
CA ALA A 155 -22.32 23.77 -3.87
C ALA A 155 -22.17 22.23 -3.88
N TYR A 156 -21.09 21.74 -3.29
CA TYR A 156 -20.87 20.32 -3.10
C TYR A 156 -21.93 19.71 -2.14
N HIS A 157 -22.49 18.57 -2.52
CA HIS A 157 -23.48 17.79 -1.74
C HIS A 157 -23.21 16.28 -1.87
N GLY A 158 -21.94 15.85 -1.81
CA GLY A 158 -21.55 14.46 -1.98
C GLY A 158 -21.44 13.66 -0.68
N GLN A 159 -21.35 12.32 -0.80
CA GLN A 159 -21.11 11.41 0.32
C GLN A 159 -19.68 11.56 0.84
N HIS A 160 -19.54 11.60 2.17
CA HIS A 160 -18.26 11.78 2.84
C HIS A 160 -17.77 10.44 3.39
N GLY A 161 -16.62 9.95 2.90
CA GLY A 161 -16.13 8.59 3.20
C GLY A 161 -15.89 8.31 4.68
N TYR A 162 -15.61 9.32 5.52
CA TYR A 162 -15.52 9.13 6.96
C TYR A 162 -16.90 8.99 7.61
N GLU A 163 -17.83 9.89 7.29
CA GLU A 163 -19.18 9.90 7.85
C GLU A 163 -20.00 8.67 7.42
N THR A 164 -19.66 8.07 6.27
CA THR A 164 -20.23 6.80 5.81
C THR A 164 -19.47 5.57 6.32
N ASN A 165 -18.33 5.74 7.02
CA ASN A 165 -17.39 4.68 7.43
C ASN A 165 -16.92 3.77 6.28
N ILE A 166 -17.02 4.25 5.04
CA ILE A 166 -16.69 3.50 3.82
C ILE A 166 -15.87 4.42 2.93
N TRP A 167 -14.62 4.05 2.66
CA TRP A 167 -13.85 4.64 1.56
C TRP A 167 -14.27 4.04 0.21
N PRO A 168 -14.78 4.83 -0.76
CA PRO A 168 -15.20 4.28 -2.05
C PRO A 168 -13.98 3.86 -2.88
N ILE A 169 -13.88 2.57 -3.19
CA ILE A 169 -12.88 2.02 -4.11
C ILE A 169 -13.59 1.66 -5.42
N PRO A 170 -13.28 2.32 -6.55
CA PRO A 170 -13.95 2.05 -7.82
C PRO A 170 -13.34 0.80 -8.50
N ASP A 171 -13.73 -0.38 -8.02
CA ASP A 171 -13.18 -1.66 -8.47
C ASP A 171 -13.36 -1.94 -9.97
N GLN A 172 -14.30 -1.26 -10.62
CA GLN A 172 -14.54 -1.32 -12.07
C GLN A 172 -13.33 -0.93 -12.94
N TYR A 173 -12.34 -0.24 -12.37
CA TYR A 173 -11.09 0.09 -13.07
C TYR A 173 -10.01 -1.01 -12.94
N ASN A 174 -10.22 -2.02 -12.10
CA ASN A 174 -9.30 -3.14 -11.94
C ASN A 174 -9.60 -4.22 -12.98
N LEU A 175 -8.57 -4.66 -13.72
CA LEU A 175 -8.70 -5.79 -14.64
C LEU A 175 -8.93 -7.10 -13.87
N THR A 176 -9.82 -7.94 -14.42
CA THR A 176 -10.01 -9.34 -14.01
C THR A 176 -8.80 -10.20 -14.40
N THR A 177 -8.73 -11.42 -13.85
CA THR A 177 -7.61 -12.34 -14.17
C THR A 177 -7.63 -12.74 -15.65
N GLU A 178 -8.82 -12.86 -16.22
CA GLU A 178 -9.07 -13.20 -17.62
C GLU A 178 -8.67 -12.05 -18.54
N GLU A 179 -9.01 -10.81 -18.19
CA GLU A 179 -8.58 -9.61 -18.91
C GLU A 179 -7.05 -9.45 -18.86
N ILE A 180 -6.42 -9.69 -17.70
CA ILE A 180 -4.96 -9.64 -17.56
C ILE A 180 -4.28 -10.64 -18.50
N LYS A 181 -4.79 -11.87 -18.58
CA LYS A 181 -4.22 -12.93 -19.44
C LYS A 181 -4.41 -12.69 -20.93
N SER A 182 -5.44 -11.94 -21.31
CA SER A 182 -5.79 -11.72 -22.72
C SER A 182 -5.22 -10.40 -23.27
N ASP A 183 -4.74 -9.50 -22.41
CA ASP A 183 -4.16 -8.23 -22.82
C ASP A 183 -2.72 -8.41 -23.37
N PRO A 184 -2.47 -8.17 -24.67
CA PRO A 184 -1.16 -8.40 -25.28
C PRO A 184 -0.08 -7.42 -24.80
N ARG A 185 -0.44 -6.37 -24.06
CA ARG A 185 0.50 -5.41 -23.46
C ARG A 185 1.07 -5.91 -22.14
N ILE A 186 0.37 -6.84 -21.49
CA ILE A 186 0.85 -7.49 -20.26
C ILE A 186 1.67 -8.70 -20.69
N LEU A 187 2.96 -8.66 -20.37
CA LEU A 187 3.91 -9.66 -20.86
C LEU A 187 3.95 -10.88 -19.94
N GLU A 188 4.53 -11.97 -20.45
CA GLU A 188 4.90 -13.14 -19.64
C GLU A 188 5.83 -12.75 -18.49
N ASP A 189 5.73 -13.45 -17.35
CA ASP A 189 6.36 -13.12 -16.06
C ASP A 189 7.80 -12.58 -16.16
N TYR A 190 8.68 -13.25 -16.93
CA TYR A 190 10.06 -12.80 -17.11
C TYR A 190 10.14 -11.41 -17.76
N LYS A 191 9.42 -11.23 -18.86
CA LYS A 191 9.48 -10.01 -19.67
C LYS A 191 8.81 -8.86 -18.93
N GLU A 192 7.72 -9.13 -18.22
CA GLU A 192 7.03 -8.15 -17.38
C GLU A 192 7.91 -7.70 -16.20
N LEU A 193 8.58 -8.64 -15.52
CA LEU A 193 9.53 -8.28 -14.47
C LEU A 193 10.70 -7.46 -15.01
N SER A 194 11.23 -7.82 -16.19
CA SER A 194 12.32 -7.05 -16.82
C SER A 194 11.89 -5.65 -17.25
N SER A 195 10.65 -5.47 -17.75
CA SER A 195 10.16 -4.16 -18.15
C SER A 195 9.93 -3.24 -16.95
N ILE A 196 9.46 -3.76 -15.81
CA ILE A 196 9.15 -2.98 -14.61
C ILE A 196 10.39 -2.70 -13.75
N TYR A 197 11.19 -3.74 -13.47
CA TYR A 197 12.28 -3.68 -12.49
C TYR A 197 13.68 -3.70 -13.13
N GLY A 198 13.77 -3.94 -14.44
CA GLY A 198 15.03 -3.99 -15.18
C GLY A 198 15.76 -5.33 -15.07
N GLU A 199 16.63 -5.58 -16.06
CA GLU A 199 17.36 -6.83 -16.27
C GLU A 199 18.14 -7.33 -15.04
N LYS A 200 18.71 -6.42 -14.23
CA LYS A 200 19.53 -6.81 -13.08
C LYS A 200 18.71 -7.53 -12.01
N TYR A 201 17.53 -7.00 -11.68
CA TYR A 201 16.65 -7.62 -10.70
C TYR A 201 16.04 -8.91 -11.26
N THR A 202 15.60 -8.88 -12.51
CA THR A 202 15.00 -10.04 -13.18
C THR A 202 15.95 -11.23 -13.27
N LYS A 203 17.23 -11.01 -13.57
CA LYS A 203 18.24 -12.09 -13.58
C LYS A 203 18.40 -12.77 -12.23
N VAL A 204 18.33 -12.01 -11.13
CA VAL A 204 18.43 -12.57 -9.78
C VAL A 204 17.17 -13.38 -9.45
N THR A 205 15.99 -12.81 -9.70
CA THR A 205 14.71 -13.48 -9.43
C THR A 205 14.55 -14.76 -10.24
N THR A 206 14.91 -14.72 -11.52
CA THR A 206 14.77 -15.88 -12.42
C THR A 206 15.78 -16.98 -12.10
N ARG A 207 16.97 -16.61 -11.63
CA ARG A 207 17.93 -17.57 -11.06
C ARG A 207 17.38 -18.24 -9.80
N LEU A 208 16.71 -17.51 -8.91
CA LEU A 208 16.10 -18.09 -7.71
C LEU A 208 14.98 -19.09 -8.08
N LEU A 209 14.08 -18.71 -8.98
CA LEU A 209 13.01 -19.58 -9.46
C LEU A 209 13.54 -20.83 -10.18
N SER A 210 14.64 -20.72 -10.91
CA SER A 210 15.24 -21.88 -11.59
C SER A 210 15.89 -22.84 -10.60
N VAL A 211 16.52 -22.34 -9.53
CA VAL A 211 17.04 -23.17 -8.43
C VAL A 211 15.90 -23.89 -7.70
N GLU A 212 14.80 -23.20 -7.40
CA GLU A 212 13.62 -23.79 -6.75
C GLU A 212 13.07 -24.97 -7.58
N LYS A 213 12.85 -24.77 -8.89
CA LYS A 213 12.38 -25.84 -9.79
C LYS A 213 13.35 -27.02 -9.84
N ARG A 214 14.66 -26.77 -9.85
CA ARG A 214 15.68 -27.83 -9.84
C ARG A 214 15.65 -28.63 -8.53
N LEU A 215 15.50 -27.97 -7.39
CA LEU A 215 15.37 -28.64 -6.08
C LEU A 215 14.12 -29.52 -6.04
N LEU A 216 12.98 -29.04 -6.53
CA LEU A 216 11.75 -29.84 -6.61
C LEU A 216 11.93 -31.08 -7.48
N ILE A 217 12.54 -30.95 -8.67
CA ILE A 217 12.85 -32.10 -9.53
C ILE A 217 13.76 -33.10 -8.81
N CYS A 218 14.80 -32.62 -8.12
CA CYS A 218 15.72 -33.48 -7.38
C CYS A 218 15.01 -34.24 -6.25
N ILE A 219 14.12 -33.57 -5.51
CA ILE A 219 13.30 -34.19 -4.46
C ILE A 219 12.39 -35.27 -5.06
N ILE A 220 11.72 -34.99 -6.17
CA ILE A 220 10.85 -35.97 -6.86
C ILE A 220 11.67 -37.17 -7.34
N CYS A 221 12.81 -36.94 -8.00
CA CYS A 221 13.69 -38.01 -8.45
C CYS A 221 14.21 -38.87 -7.28
N TYR A 222 14.56 -38.23 -6.16
CA TYR A 222 15.02 -38.92 -4.96
C TYR A 222 13.90 -39.74 -4.31
N ALA A 223 12.68 -39.21 -4.23
CA ALA A 223 11.52 -39.94 -3.72
C ALA A 223 11.19 -41.17 -4.60
N ILE A 224 11.21 -41.01 -5.92
CA ILE A 224 11.04 -42.13 -6.86
C ILE A 224 12.14 -43.18 -6.64
N PHE A 225 13.38 -42.75 -6.45
CA PHE A 225 14.50 -43.67 -6.18
C PHE A 225 14.33 -44.46 -4.87
N ILE A 226 13.87 -43.82 -3.79
CA ILE A 226 13.59 -44.52 -2.53
C ILE A 226 12.46 -45.53 -2.72
N LEU A 227 11.38 -45.15 -3.41
CA LEU A 227 10.24 -46.04 -3.65
C LEU A 227 10.63 -47.25 -4.50
N THR A 228 11.45 -47.07 -5.54
CA THR A 228 11.91 -48.18 -6.38
C THR A 228 12.86 -49.10 -5.62
N THR A 229 13.81 -48.56 -4.85
CA THR A 229 14.71 -49.38 -4.03
C THR A 229 13.96 -50.15 -2.94
N ALA A 230 13.02 -49.52 -2.23
CA ALA A 230 12.14 -50.21 -1.27
C ALA A 230 11.34 -51.34 -1.93
N SER A 231 10.78 -51.11 -3.12
CA SER A 231 10.02 -52.12 -3.87
C SER A 231 10.90 -53.32 -4.28
N ILE A 232 12.12 -53.06 -4.73
CA ILE A 232 13.11 -54.10 -5.07
C ILE A 232 13.46 -54.92 -3.82
N LEU A 233 13.67 -54.28 -2.68
CA LEU A 233 14.01 -54.98 -1.44
C LEU A 233 12.88 -55.88 -0.98
N ILE A 234 11.63 -55.40 -0.98
CA ILE A 234 10.45 -56.21 -0.66
C ILE A 234 10.35 -57.42 -1.61
N TYR A 235 10.69 -57.26 -2.89
CA TYR A 235 10.70 -58.36 -3.85
C TYR A 235 11.81 -59.40 -3.55
N PHE A 236 12.97 -58.96 -3.07
CA PHE A 236 14.13 -59.81 -2.76
C PHE A 236 14.25 -60.22 -1.29
N ASP A 237 13.26 -59.91 -0.45
CA ASP A 237 13.23 -60.16 1.00
C ASP A 237 13.05 -61.64 1.36
N LYS A 238 14.03 -62.45 0.95
CA LYS A 238 14.25 -63.82 1.42
C LYS A 238 15.54 -63.97 2.23
N LYS A 239 16.36 -62.93 2.46
CA LYS A 239 17.58 -63.00 3.29
C LYS A 239 17.92 -61.67 4.01
N ASP A 240 18.11 -61.76 5.32
CA ASP A 240 17.72 -60.75 6.32
C ASP A 240 18.73 -59.64 6.72
N ILE A 241 19.98 -59.55 6.24
CA ILE A 241 20.93 -58.55 6.82
C ILE A 241 21.80 -57.81 5.78
N LEU A 242 22.18 -58.46 4.68
CA LEU A 242 22.94 -57.80 3.60
C LEU A 242 22.13 -56.69 2.89
N ASN A 243 20.80 -56.79 2.93
CA ASN A 243 19.89 -55.84 2.31
C ASN A 243 19.99 -54.44 2.95
N SER A 244 20.05 -54.30 4.28
CA SER A 244 19.99 -52.98 4.92
C SER A 244 21.22 -52.10 4.67
N ILE A 245 22.43 -52.68 4.71
CA ILE A 245 23.68 -51.94 4.40
C ILE A 245 23.72 -51.58 2.92
N PHE A 246 23.30 -52.49 2.04
CA PHE A 246 23.25 -52.25 0.60
C PHE A 246 22.27 -51.14 0.23
N THR A 247 21.09 -51.10 0.87
CA THR A 247 20.11 -50.02 0.70
C THR A 247 20.63 -48.66 1.16
N PHE A 248 21.32 -48.63 2.29
CA PHE A 248 21.93 -47.40 2.80
C PHE A 248 22.99 -46.85 1.84
N VAL A 249 23.85 -47.72 1.31
CA VAL A 249 24.90 -47.34 0.33
C VAL A 249 24.27 -46.89 -1.00
N LEU A 250 23.24 -47.58 -1.50
CA LEU A 250 22.52 -47.14 -2.70
C LEU A 250 21.82 -45.79 -2.50
N GLY A 251 21.22 -45.57 -1.32
CA GLY A 251 20.62 -44.29 -0.95
C GLY A 251 21.62 -43.14 -0.96
N LEU A 252 22.84 -43.38 -0.44
CA LEU A 252 23.94 -42.42 -0.48
C LEU A 252 24.39 -42.12 -1.92
N ILE A 253 24.59 -43.15 -2.75
CA ILE A 253 25.01 -42.98 -4.14
C ILE A 253 23.96 -42.17 -4.93
N ALA A 254 22.67 -42.46 -4.76
CA ALA A 254 21.61 -41.71 -5.42
C ALA A 254 21.51 -40.26 -4.95
N SER A 255 21.75 -39.99 -3.66
CA SER A 255 21.80 -38.63 -3.13
C SER A 255 22.96 -37.82 -3.71
N VAL A 256 24.12 -38.46 -3.91
CA VAL A 256 25.28 -37.84 -4.58
C VAL A 256 24.97 -37.60 -6.05
N PHE A 257 24.34 -38.56 -6.73
CA PHE A 257 23.96 -38.41 -8.15
C PHE A 257 22.93 -37.30 -8.38
N SER A 258 21.89 -37.21 -7.54
CA SER A 258 20.90 -36.15 -7.62
C SER A 258 21.53 -34.78 -7.37
N THR A 259 22.46 -34.69 -6.42
CA THR A 259 23.25 -33.48 -6.15
C THR A 259 24.13 -33.09 -7.34
N ILE A 260 24.82 -34.04 -7.97
CA ILE A 260 25.65 -33.77 -9.17
C ILE A 260 24.80 -33.31 -10.36
N ILE A 261 23.61 -33.88 -10.55
CA ILE A 261 22.66 -33.44 -11.58
C ILE A 261 22.22 -31.99 -11.30
N ALA A 262 21.88 -31.68 -10.04
CA ALA A 262 21.53 -30.32 -9.62
C ALA A 262 22.65 -29.31 -9.93
N MET A 263 23.91 -29.67 -9.62
CA MET A 263 25.10 -28.83 -9.86
C MET A 263 25.41 -28.68 -11.36
N LYS A 264 25.25 -29.73 -12.19
CA LYS A 264 25.49 -29.62 -13.64
C LYS A 264 24.48 -28.74 -14.35
N MET A 265 23.25 -28.65 -13.84
CA MET A 265 22.26 -27.73 -14.36
C MET A 265 22.61 -26.26 -14.06
N GLU A 266 23.48 -25.97 -13.08
CA GLU A 266 23.94 -24.62 -12.69
C GLU A 266 24.69 -23.85 -13.81
N LYS A 267 25.27 -24.56 -14.78
CA LYS A 267 26.12 -23.96 -15.84
C LYS A 267 25.41 -23.69 -17.19
N LYS A 268 24.08 -23.84 -17.26
CA LYS A 268 23.25 -23.45 -18.41
C LYS A 268 22.16 -22.49 -17.97
#